data_AF-V4LYE3-F1
#
_entry.id   AF-V4LYE3-F1
#
_cell.length_a   1.000
_cell.length_b   1.000
_cell.length_c   1.000
_cell.angle_alpha   90.00
_cell.angle_beta   90.00
_cell.angle_gamma   90.00
#
_symmetry.space_group_name_H-M   'P 1'
#
loop_
_entity.id
_entity.type
_entity.pdbx_description
1 polymer ?
#
loop_
_entity_poly.entity_id
_entity_poly.type
_entity_poly.pdbx_seq_one_letter_code
_entity_poly.pdbx_strand_id
1 'polypeptide(L)'
;MTGKGSLQNYDEIFSSNEMMWFIDDTNVYRLQVSFKNLTTKPINGAVFIVNPRTGQLFVKVIHASFWAGHKCLLGLLAKWIAAEEVATLVRSLPFEAQPKQVIVNRKAMYDPVQLHLLDFPNIVIKGSEMQLPFQAWFKIDKLRDLISNATEPSMFLFNIYDDWLSSNSSYTAFSRLILILRALHVSVDKAKLLLKPDESVVTQTNYIWPSFTNEH
;
A
#
# COMPACT_ATOMS: atom_id res chain seq x y z
N MET A 1 10.69 -21.19 -16.47
CA MET A 1 11.48 -19.95 -16.26
C MET A 1 10.56 -18.77 -16.52
N THR A 2 9.93 -18.22 -15.48
CA THR A 2 9.10 -17.01 -15.60
C THR A 2 10.03 -15.82 -15.84
N GLY A 3 9.98 -15.24 -17.04
CA GLY A 3 10.78 -14.07 -17.38
C GLY A 3 10.55 -12.95 -16.36
N LYS A 4 11.63 -12.33 -15.89
CA LYS A 4 11.57 -11.13 -15.04
C LYS A 4 10.97 -9.99 -15.88
N GLY A 5 9.65 -9.88 -15.90
CA GLY A 5 8.95 -8.74 -16.48
C GLY A 5 9.03 -7.56 -15.50
N SER A 6 9.43 -6.39 -15.99
CA SER A 6 9.28 -5.14 -15.26
C SER A 6 8.15 -4.33 -15.86
N LEU A 7 7.33 -3.74 -14.99
CA LEU A 7 6.41 -2.69 -15.40
C LEU A 7 7.21 -1.39 -15.56
N GLN A 8 7.28 -0.91 -16.80
CA GLN A 8 8.10 0.26 -17.16
C GLN A 8 7.26 1.53 -17.27
N ASN A 9 6.02 1.41 -17.79
CA ASN A 9 5.19 2.57 -18.13
C ASN A 9 3.82 2.58 -17.44
N TYR A 10 3.29 3.77 -17.20
CA TYR A 10 1.97 3.98 -16.57
C TYR A 10 0.83 3.36 -17.36
N ASP A 11 0.89 3.39 -18.69
CA ASP A 11 -0.21 2.93 -19.55
C ASP A 11 -0.40 1.41 -19.47
N GLU A 12 0.66 0.66 -19.17
CA GLU A 12 0.62 -0.79 -19.00
C GLU A 12 -0.23 -1.23 -17.80
N ILE A 13 -0.42 -0.35 -16.80
CA ILE A 13 -1.30 -0.59 -15.66
C ILE A 13 -2.77 -0.70 -16.11
N PHE A 14 -3.13 0.03 -17.16
CA PHE A 14 -4.52 0.17 -17.58
C PHE A 14 -4.83 -0.49 -18.93
N SER A 15 -3.81 -0.95 -19.65
CA SER A 15 -3.93 -1.60 -20.96
C SER A 15 -4.62 -2.96 -20.93
N SER A 16 -4.43 -3.72 -19.85
CA SER A 16 -5.12 -5.00 -19.62
C SER A 16 -6.30 -4.83 -18.66
N ASN A 17 -7.36 -5.61 -18.87
CA ASN A 17 -8.48 -5.73 -17.93
C ASN A 17 -8.21 -6.77 -16.82
N GLU A 18 -7.05 -7.42 -16.84
CA GLU A 18 -6.66 -8.36 -15.80
C GLU A 18 -6.51 -7.68 -14.45
N MET A 19 -6.98 -8.36 -13.39
CA MET A 19 -6.81 -7.87 -12.03
C MET A 19 -5.33 -7.85 -11.66
N MET A 20 -4.84 -6.69 -11.25
CA MET A 20 -3.47 -6.51 -10.80
C MET A 20 -3.41 -5.90 -9.41
N TRP A 21 -2.42 -6.29 -8.63
CA TRP A 21 -2.12 -5.70 -7.33
C TRP A 21 -0.72 -5.12 -7.30
N PHE A 22 -0.57 -3.93 -6.74
CA PHE A 22 0.71 -3.40 -6.31
C PHE A 22 0.94 -3.70 -4.83
N ILE A 23 2.14 -4.17 -4.50
CA ILE A 23 2.57 -4.43 -3.12
C ILE A 23 3.64 -3.41 -2.74
N ASP A 24 3.43 -2.74 -1.61
CA ASP A 24 4.44 -1.93 -0.94
C ASP A 24 4.73 -2.45 0.47
N ASP A 25 6.00 -2.80 0.71
CA ASP A 25 6.52 -3.28 2.00
C ASP A 25 7.32 -2.19 2.75
N THR A 26 7.27 -0.93 2.29
CA THR A 26 8.14 0.13 2.83
C THR A 26 7.88 0.38 4.31
N ASN A 27 6.63 0.27 4.74
CA ASN A 27 6.19 0.60 6.08
C ASN A 27 5.87 -0.64 6.95
N VAL A 28 6.40 -1.81 6.59
CA VAL A 28 6.15 -3.07 7.32
C VAL A 28 6.89 -3.11 8.65
N TYR A 29 8.19 -2.79 8.64
CA TYR A 29 8.98 -2.68 9.86
C TYR A 29 9.29 -1.22 10.15
N ARG A 30 8.76 -0.71 11.27
CA ARG A 30 8.87 0.69 11.68
C ARG A 30 9.41 0.78 13.10
N LEU A 31 10.23 1.80 13.33
CA LEU A 31 10.86 2.07 14.61
C LEU A 31 10.45 3.44 15.12
N GLN A 32 10.16 3.53 16.41
CA GLN A 32 10.11 4.79 17.14
C GLN A 32 11.43 5.01 17.86
N VAL A 33 12.05 6.16 17.62
CA VAL A 33 13.28 6.59 18.31
C VAL A 33 12.88 7.39 19.55
N SER A 34 13.32 6.95 20.72
CA SER A 34 13.25 7.75 21.95
C SER A 34 14.53 8.56 22.09
N PHE A 35 14.46 9.88 21.89
CA PHE A 35 15.62 10.75 22.04
C PHE A 35 16.12 10.87 23.49
N LYS A 36 15.25 10.64 24.49
CA LYS A 36 15.63 10.72 25.91
C LYS A 36 16.60 9.61 26.31
N ASN A 37 16.39 8.39 25.80
CA ASN A 37 17.19 7.22 26.18
C ASN A 37 18.03 6.67 25.01
N LEU A 38 18.01 7.33 23.84
CA LEU A 38 18.62 6.88 22.58
C LEU A 38 18.27 5.42 22.21
N THR A 39 17.09 4.96 22.61
CA THR A 39 16.61 3.60 22.31
C THR A 39 15.63 3.60 21.15
N THR A 40 15.64 2.55 20.33
CA THR A 40 14.62 2.29 19.32
C THR A 40 13.66 1.20 19.79
N LYS A 41 12.37 1.35 19.50
CA LYS A 41 11.36 0.32 19.75
C LYS A 41 10.55 0.06 18.48
N PRO A 42 10.26 -1.20 18.14
CA PRO A 42 9.32 -1.52 17.08
C PRO A 42 7.93 -0.95 17.40
N ILE A 43 7.30 -0.40 16.37
CA ILE A 43 5.90 0.05 16.40
C ILE A 43 5.14 -0.66 15.30
N ASN A 44 3.80 -0.54 15.31
CA ASN A 44 2.96 -1.13 14.27
C ASN A 44 3.37 -0.63 12.88
N GLY A 45 3.45 -1.59 11.97
CA GLY A 45 3.64 -1.36 10.54
C GLY A 45 2.49 -1.94 9.74
N ALA A 46 2.57 -1.82 8.42
CA ALA A 46 1.60 -2.44 7.53
C ALA A 46 2.19 -2.78 6.16
N VAL A 47 1.63 -3.83 5.56
CA VAL A 47 1.76 -4.12 4.13
C VAL A 47 0.58 -3.47 3.42
N PHE A 48 0.85 -2.76 2.33
CA PHE A 48 -0.18 -2.15 1.50
C PHE A 48 -0.29 -2.90 0.18
N ILE A 49 -1.52 -3.31 -0.17
CA ILE A 49 -1.83 -4.02 -1.40
C ILE A 49 -2.95 -3.25 -2.11
N VAL A 50 -2.67 -2.66 -3.26
CA VAL A 50 -3.63 -1.80 -3.97
C VAL A 50 -3.94 -2.33 -5.36
N ASN A 51 -5.23 -2.39 -5.68
CA ASN A 51 -5.72 -2.55 -7.04
C ASN A 51 -5.84 -1.16 -7.69
N PRO A 52 -4.97 -0.80 -8.64
CA PRO A 52 -4.95 0.54 -9.24
C PRO A 52 -6.19 0.81 -10.11
N ARG A 53 -6.92 -0.23 -10.54
CA ARG A 53 -8.10 -0.07 -11.39
C ARG A 53 -9.35 0.27 -10.57
N THR A 54 -9.54 -0.42 -9.45
CA THR A 54 -10.75 -0.27 -8.63
C THR A 54 -10.56 0.65 -7.43
N GLY A 55 -9.31 0.95 -7.04
CA GLY A 55 -9.01 1.67 -5.81
C GLY A 55 -9.09 0.78 -4.57
N GLN A 56 -9.35 -0.52 -4.72
CA GLN A 56 -9.37 -1.43 -3.58
C GLN A 56 -7.97 -1.47 -2.92
N LEU A 57 -7.91 -1.12 -1.65
CA LEU A 57 -6.69 -1.08 -0.85
C LEU A 57 -6.86 -2.01 0.36
N PHE A 58 -6.06 -3.07 0.38
CA PHE A 58 -5.88 -3.91 1.55
C PHE A 58 -4.73 -3.36 2.39
N VAL A 59 -4.99 -3.17 3.68
CA VAL A 59 -4.00 -2.74 4.67
C VAL A 59 -3.88 -3.85 5.70
N LYS A 60 -2.80 -4.62 5.60
CA LYS A 60 -2.49 -5.65 6.59
C LYS A 60 -1.59 -5.06 7.66
N VAL A 61 -2.13 -4.90 8.87
CA VAL A 61 -1.36 -4.46 10.04
C VAL A 61 -0.43 -5.57 10.51
N ILE A 62 0.85 -5.23 10.64
CA ILE A 62 1.85 -6.03 11.31
C ILE A 62 2.08 -5.43 12.70
N HIS A 63 1.48 -6.07 13.71
CA HIS A 63 1.52 -5.58 15.08
C HIS A 63 2.95 -5.65 15.65
N ALA A 64 3.30 -4.69 16.52
CA ALA A 64 4.65 -4.57 17.07
C ALA A 64 5.12 -5.83 17.82
N SER A 65 4.20 -6.62 18.37
CA SER A 65 4.51 -7.88 19.06
C SER A 65 5.16 -8.93 18.15
N PHE A 66 4.93 -8.87 16.83
CA PHE A 66 5.58 -9.78 15.87
C PHE A 66 7.12 -9.67 15.93
N TRP A 67 7.63 -8.47 16.21
CA TRP A 67 9.06 -8.21 16.27
C TRP A 67 9.70 -8.62 17.60
N ALA A 68 8.91 -8.97 18.62
CA ALA A 68 9.43 -9.40 19.90
C ALA A 68 10.29 -10.66 19.73
N GLY A 69 11.54 -10.61 20.20
CA GLY A 69 12.47 -11.74 20.13
C GLY A 69 13.36 -11.80 18.88
N HIS A 70 13.08 -11.04 17.83
CA HIS A 70 13.86 -11.04 16.59
C HIS A 70 14.96 -9.97 16.64
N LYS A 71 16.25 -10.34 16.80
CA LYS A 71 17.33 -9.36 17.08
C LYS A 71 18.18 -8.91 15.86
N CYS A 72 18.37 -9.74 14.83
CA CYS A 72 19.41 -9.46 13.81
C CYS A 72 18.97 -9.50 12.34
N LEU A 73 17.73 -9.88 12.02
CA LEU A 73 17.27 -10.05 10.63
C LEU A 73 15.98 -9.26 10.31
N LEU A 74 15.64 -8.25 11.12
CA LEU A 74 14.34 -7.56 11.06
C LEU A 74 14.03 -6.97 9.68
N GLY A 75 15.02 -6.40 8.99
CA GLY A 75 14.84 -5.87 7.64
C GLY A 75 14.64 -6.93 6.55
N LEU A 76 15.24 -8.12 6.73
CA LEU A 76 14.98 -9.26 5.86
C LEU A 76 13.62 -9.87 6.19
N LEU A 77 13.37 -10.15 7.47
CA LEU A 77 12.12 -10.71 7.99
C LEU A 77 10.90 -9.88 7.58
N ALA A 78 11.02 -8.55 7.54
CA ALA A 78 9.96 -7.65 7.05
C ALA A 78 9.48 -7.98 5.64
N LYS A 79 10.39 -8.42 4.75
CA LYS A 79 10.05 -8.78 3.38
C LYS A 79 9.35 -10.12 3.30
N TRP A 80 9.82 -11.07 4.10
CA TRP A 80 9.26 -12.41 4.17
C TRP A 80 7.86 -12.38 4.77
N ILE A 81 7.65 -11.70 5.90
CA ILE A 81 6.31 -11.57 6.48
C ILE A 81 5.35 -10.82 5.56
N ALA A 82 5.83 -9.80 4.84
CA ALA A 82 5.00 -9.10 3.88
C ALA A 82 4.55 -10.01 2.73
N ALA A 83 5.45 -10.84 2.20
CA ALA A 83 5.14 -11.80 1.16
C ALA A 83 4.22 -12.93 1.65
N GLU A 84 4.42 -13.40 2.89
CA GLU A 84 3.56 -14.40 3.54
C GLU A 84 2.14 -13.90 3.70
N GLU A 85 1.97 -12.65 4.16
CA GLU A 85 0.66 -12.03 4.35
C GLU A 85 -0.05 -11.77 3.02
N VAL A 86 0.69 -11.40 1.98
CA VAL A 86 0.16 -11.31 0.60
C VAL A 86 -0.35 -12.68 0.15
N ALA A 87 0.45 -13.74 0.32
CA ALA A 87 0.03 -15.09 -0.07
C ALA A 87 -1.16 -15.59 0.75
N THR A 88 -1.24 -15.24 2.03
CA THR A 88 -2.38 -15.52 2.90
C THR A 88 -3.65 -14.82 2.41
N LEU A 89 -3.54 -13.55 1.97
CA LEU A 89 -4.66 -12.84 1.35
C LEU A 89 -5.08 -13.50 0.03
N VAL A 90 -4.15 -13.92 -0.83
CA VAL A 90 -4.50 -14.63 -2.07
C VAL A 90 -5.23 -15.95 -1.75
N ARG A 91 -4.76 -16.71 -0.76
CA ARG A 91 -5.39 -17.96 -0.30
C ARG A 91 -6.81 -17.76 0.23
N SER A 92 -7.11 -16.61 0.85
CA SER A 92 -8.42 -16.35 1.43
C SER A 92 -9.47 -15.91 0.40
N LEU A 93 -9.06 -15.55 -0.82
CA LEU A 93 -9.96 -15.13 -1.89
C LEU A 93 -10.38 -16.31 -2.78
N PRO A 94 -11.63 -16.31 -3.28
CA PRO A 94 -12.05 -17.24 -4.34
C PRO A 94 -11.25 -16.99 -5.61
N PHE A 95 -11.13 -18.02 -6.46
CA PHE A 95 -10.26 -18.00 -7.65
C PHE A 95 -10.53 -16.82 -8.59
N GLU A 96 -11.78 -16.39 -8.71
CA GLU A 96 -12.22 -15.27 -9.56
C GLU A 96 -11.78 -13.91 -9.03
N ALA A 97 -11.58 -13.80 -7.71
CA ALA A 97 -11.15 -12.58 -7.03
C ALA A 97 -9.62 -12.51 -6.84
N GLN A 98 -8.89 -13.56 -7.21
CA GLN A 98 -7.43 -13.56 -7.14
C GLN A 98 -6.82 -12.68 -8.24
N PRO A 99 -5.73 -11.96 -7.96
CA PRO A 99 -5.05 -11.16 -8.97
C PRO A 99 -4.44 -12.08 -10.03
N LYS A 100 -4.42 -11.64 -11.29
CA LYS A 100 -3.65 -12.31 -12.35
C LYS A 100 -2.21 -11.79 -12.38
N GLN A 101 -1.98 -10.58 -11.90
CA GLN A 101 -0.66 -9.99 -11.81
C GLN A 101 -0.39 -9.38 -10.44
N VAL A 102 0.80 -9.61 -9.92
CA VAL A 102 1.30 -9.01 -8.68
C VAL A 102 2.56 -8.23 -9.00
N ILE A 103 2.54 -6.93 -8.71
CA ILE A 103 3.64 -6.01 -8.98
C ILE A 103 4.25 -5.56 -7.66
N VAL A 104 5.53 -5.87 -7.46
CA VAL A 104 6.27 -5.38 -6.29
C VAL A 104 6.86 -4.00 -6.57
N ASN A 105 6.56 -3.04 -5.69
CA ASN A 105 7.09 -1.67 -5.81
C ASN A 105 8.61 -1.63 -5.59
N ARG A 106 9.13 -2.43 -4.64
CA ARG A 106 10.56 -2.52 -4.35
C ARG A 106 11.15 -3.82 -4.87
N LYS A 107 12.24 -3.75 -5.64
CA LYS A 107 12.93 -4.92 -6.23
C LYS A 107 13.25 -6.03 -5.20
N ALA A 108 13.61 -5.64 -3.97
CA ALA A 108 13.94 -6.58 -2.90
C ALA A 108 12.75 -7.45 -2.42
N MET A 109 11.51 -7.10 -2.78
CA MET A 109 10.32 -7.91 -2.48
C MET A 109 10.05 -9.00 -3.52
N TYR A 110 10.72 -8.96 -4.67
CA TYR A 110 10.42 -9.87 -5.77
C TYR A 110 10.63 -11.34 -5.36
N ASP A 111 11.82 -11.69 -4.87
CA ASP A 111 12.15 -13.08 -4.53
C ASP A 111 11.26 -13.62 -3.38
N PRO A 112 11.02 -12.88 -2.27
CA PRO A 112 10.08 -13.31 -1.23
C PRO A 112 8.66 -13.55 -1.75
N VAL A 113 8.11 -12.66 -2.57
CA VAL A 113 6.76 -12.80 -3.14
C VAL A 113 6.72 -13.98 -4.11
N GLN A 114 7.73 -14.14 -4.94
CA GLN A 114 7.81 -15.26 -5.87
C GLN A 114 7.82 -16.60 -5.15
N LEU A 115 8.55 -16.72 -4.04
CA LEU A 115 8.60 -17.96 -3.28
C LEU A 115 7.26 -18.29 -2.59
N HIS A 116 6.63 -17.30 -1.93
CA HIS A 116 5.37 -17.56 -1.22
C HIS A 116 4.17 -17.78 -2.15
N LEU A 117 4.26 -17.33 -3.40
CA LEU A 117 3.23 -17.52 -4.42
C LEU A 117 3.51 -18.69 -5.37
N LEU A 118 4.45 -19.60 -5.06
CA LEU A 118 4.74 -20.78 -5.89
C LEU A 118 3.51 -21.69 -6.09
N ASP A 119 2.62 -21.75 -5.11
CA ASP A 119 1.36 -22.52 -5.17
C ASP A 119 0.33 -21.90 -6.14
N PHE A 120 0.62 -20.71 -6.69
CA PHE A 120 -0.28 -19.93 -7.54
C PHE A 120 0.30 -19.73 -8.94
N PRO A 121 0.40 -20.78 -9.77
CA PRO A 121 1.06 -20.72 -11.08
C PRO A 121 0.37 -19.76 -12.08
N ASN A 122 -0.88 -19.39 -11.82
CA ASN A 122 -1.66 -18.47 -12.65
C ASN A 122 -1.41 -16.98 -12.32
N ILE A 123 -0.61 -16.67 -11.30
CA ILE A 123 -0.30 -15.31 -10.88
C ILE A 123 1.09 -14.93 -11.42
N VAL A 124 1.12 -13.94 -12.28
CA VAL A 124 2.38 -13.40 -12.83
C VAL A 124 2.96 -12.38 -11.85
N ILE A 125 4.17 -12.64 -11.35
CA ILE A 125 4.89 -11.69 -10.49
C ILE A 125 5.80 -10.81 -11.35
N LYS A 126 5.73 -9.49 -11.15
CA LYS A 126 6.55 -8.49 -11.85
C LYS A 126 7.19 -7.52 -10.87
N GLY A 127 8.35 -6.99 -11.22
CA GLY A 127 8.94 -5.83 -10.55
C GLY A 127 8.41 -4.53 -11.14
N SER A 128 8.38 -3.45 -10.37
CA SER A 128 8.18 -2.10 -10.92
C SER A 128 9.52 -1.38 -11.08
N GLU A 129 9.72 -0.72 -12.22
CA GLU A 129 10.78 0.29 -12.40
C GLU A 129 10.27 1.70 -12.07
N MET A 130 8.97 1.83 -11.85
CA MET A 130 8.32 3.09 -11.52
C MET A 130 8.57 3.42 -10.05
N GLN A 131 9.10 4.60 -9.77
CA GLN A 131 9.28 5.10 -8.40
C GLN A 131 7.94 5.63 -7.87
N LEU A 132 7.02 4.72 -7.57
CA LEU A 132 5.71 5.07 -7.01
C LEU A 132 5.88 5.53 -5.55
N PRO A 133 5.25 6.65 -5.15
CA PRO A 133 5.41 7.26 -3.83
C PRO A 133 4.66 6.52 -2.70
N PHE A 134 4.53 5.19 -2.77
CA PHE A 134 3.80 4.38 -1.80
C PHE A 134 4.39 4.41 -0.39
N GLN A 135 5.65 4.84 -0.22
CA GLN A 135 6.19 5.17 1.11
C GLN A 135 5.35 6.22 1.88
N ALA A 136 4.54 7.02 1.18
CA ALA A 136 3.68 8.04 1.76
C ALA A 136 2.35 7.51 2.32
N TRP A 137 2.04 6.22 2.25
CA TRP A 137 0.79 5.67 2.80
C TRP A 137 0.54 6.05 4.27
N PHE A 138 1.59 5.97 5.10
CA PHE A 138 1.53 6.36 6.52
C PHE A 138 1.40 7.86 6.78
N LYS A 139 1.46 8.69 5.74
CA LYS A 139 1.23 10.14 5.83
C LYS A 139 -0.25 10.51 5.71
N ILE A 140 -1.10 9.54 5.34
CA ILE A 140 -2.55 9.66 5.36
C ILE A 140 -3.06 9.39 6.78
N ASP A 141 -3.70 10.39 7.38
CA ASP A 141 -4.05 10.36 8.81
C ASP A 141 -4.97 9.18 9.18
N LYS A 142 -6.01 8.93 8.39
CA LYS A 142 -6.94 7.80 8.63
C LYS A 142 -6.24 6.44 8.66
N LEU A 143 -5.32 6.21 7.71
CA LEU A 143 -4.54 4.97 7.65
C LEU A 143 -3.53 4.89 8.80
N ARG A 144 -2.82 5.99 9.07
CA ARG A 144 -1.86 6.08 10.18
C ARG A 144 -2.52 5.76 11.51
N ASP A 145 -3.63 6.43 11.82
CA ASP A 145 -4.30 6.33 13.11
C ASP A 145 -4.85 4.93 13.32
N LEU A 146 -5.43 4.33 12.28
CA LEU A 146 -5.86 2.93 12.31
C LEU A 146 -4.71 1.97 12.60
N ILE A 147 -3.57 2.12 11.92
CA ILE A 147 -2.44 1.21 12.12
C ILE A 147 -1.80 1.42 13.50
N SER A 148 -1.69 2.67 13.94
CA SER A 148 -1.15 3.03 15.24
C SER A 148 -2.02 2.54 16.40
N ASN A 149 -3.34 2.51 16.23
CA ASN A 149 -4.29 2.12 17.29
C ASN A 149 -4.62 0.62 17.28
N ALA A 150 -4.20 -0.13 16.26
CA ALA A 150 -4.44 -1.57 16.19
C ALA A 150 -3.77 -2.32 17.36
N THR A 151 -4.56 -3.13 18.06
CA THR A 151 -4.12 -3.93 19.22
C THR A 151 -3.66 -5.34 18.86
N GLU A 152 -3.94 -5.78 17.63
CA GLU A 152 -3.61 -7.11 17.12
C GLU A 152 -3.39 -7.09 15.59
N PRO A 153 -2.73 -8.11 15.01
CA PRO A 153 -2.61 -8.24 13.56
C PRO A 153 -3.99 -8.30 12.90
N SER A 154 -4.27 -7.36 12.00
CA SER A 154 -5.60 -7.16 11.43
C SER A 154 -5.51 -6.79 9.94
N MET A 155 -6.48 -7.23 9.15
CA MET A 155 -6.62 -6.87 7.74
C MET A 155 -7.79 -5.90 7.56
N PHE A 156 -7.54 -4.75 6.95
CA PHE A 156 -8.56 -3.75 6.66
C PHE A 156 -8.70 -3.54 5.15
N LEU A 157 -9.93 -3.29 4.72
CA LEU A 157 -10.27 -3.03 3.32
C LEU A 157 -10.78 -1.60 3.16
N PHE A 158 -10.21 -0.87 2.22
CA PHE A 158 -10.59 0.48 1.85
C PHE A 158 -10.84 0.58 0.35
N ASN A 159 -11.61 1.59 -0.05
CA ASN A 159 -11.51 2.14 -1.39
C ASN A 159 -10.69 3.44 -1.31
N ILE A 160 -9.44 3.42 -1.81
CA ILE A 160 -8.54 4.57 -1.78
C ILE A 160 -8.94 5.67 -2.75
N TYR A 161 -9.91 5.43 -3.62
CA TYR A 161 -10.44 6.45 -4.53
C TYR A 161 -11.72 7.09 -4.01
N ASP A 162 -12.23 6.69 -2.84
CA ASP A 162 -13.56 7.10 -2.35
C ASP A 162 -14.61 6.91 -3.46
N ASP A 163 -15.16 8.00 -4.00
CA ASP A 163 -16.13 8.01 -5.10
C ASP A 163 -15.57 8.53 -6.43
N TRP A 164 -14.25 8.73 -6.58
CA TRP A 164 -13.67 9.34 -7.78
C TRP A 164 -13.99 8.59 -9.07
N LEU A 165 -14.21 7.26 -8.99
CA LEU A 165 -14.59 6.43 -10.13
C LEU A 165 -16.03 6.67 -10.62
N SER A 166 -16.84 7.42 -9.88
CA SER A 166 -18.18 7.84 -10.32
C SER A 166 -18.13 8.86 -11.45
N SER A 167 -17.07 9.66 -11.52
CA SER A 167 -16.91 10.74 -12.50
C SER A 167 -15.60 10.67 -13.29
N ASN A 168 -14.65 9.81 -12.92
CA ASN A 168 -13.33 9.71 -13.55
C ASN A 168 -12.98 8.28 -13.94
N SER A 169 -12.11 8.16 -14.96
CA SER A 169 -11.50 6.88 -15.30
C SER A 169 -10.55 6.39 -14.19
N SER A 170 -10.29 5.08 -14.14
CA SER A 170 -9.29 4.50 -13.25
C SER A 170 -7.89 5.09 -13.45
N TYR A 171 -7.54 5.41 -14.70
CA TYR A 171 -6.26 6.06 -15.04
C TYR A 171 -6.14 7.42 -14.34
N THR A 172 -7.18 8.25 -14.45
CA THR A 172 -7.24 9.57 -13.83
C THR A 172 -7.25 9.48 -12.31
N ALA A 173 -8.02 8.55 -11.73
CA ALA A 173 -8.09 8.32 -10.30
C ALA A 173 -6.73 7.87 -9.72
N PHE A 174 -6.04 6.94 -10.38
CA PHE A 174 -4.70 6.51 -9.98
C PHE A 174 -3.69 7.64 -10.13
N SER A 175 -3.73 8.40 -11.22
CA SER A 175 -2.84 9.55 -11.42
C SER A 175 -3.02 10.61 -10.33
N ARG A 176 -4.27 10.90 -9.95
CA ARG A 176 -4.61 11.77 -8.81
C ARG A 176 -4.03 11.23 -7.50
N LEU A 177 -4.23 9.94 -7.21
CA LEU A 177 -3.66 9.29 -6.03
C LEU A 177 -2.13 9.43 -5.99
N ILE A 178 -1.43 9.12 -7.09
CA ILE A 178 0.03 9.23 -7.15
C ILE A 178 0.47 10.67 -6.94
N LEU A 179 -0.22 11.65 -7.50
CA LEU A 179 0.09 13.07 -7.30
C LEU A 179 -0.03 13.46 -5.82
N ILE A 180 -1.12 13.07 -5.16
CA ILE A 180 -1.35 13.35 -3.73
C ILE A 180 -0.27 12.67 -2.87
N LEU A 181 0.00 11.39 -3.10
CA LEU A 181 1.02 10.64 -2.37
C LEU A 181 2.42 11.25 -2.58
N ARG A 182 2.72 11.74 -3.78
CA ARG A 182 3.99 12.42 -4.08
C ARG A 182 4.07 13.77 -3.37
N ALA A 183 2.99 14.55 -3.33
CA ALA A 183 2.93 15.80 -2.58
C ALA A 183 3.15 15.55 -1.08
N LEU A 184 2.45 14.56 -0.50
CA LEU A 184 2.66 14.11 0.88
C LEU A 184 4.10 13.65 1.11
N HIS A 185 4.70 12.95 0.15
CA HIS A 185 6.08 12.51 0.25
C HIS A 185 7.04 13.71 0.37
N VAL A 186 6.87 14.74 -0.47
CA VAL A 186 7.72 15.94 -0.52
C VAL A 186 7.51 16.87 0.68
N SER A 187 6.26 17.21 1.00
CA SER A 187 5.93 18.09 2.12
C SER A 187 4.56 17.76 2.68
N VAL A 188 4.55 17.10 3.84
CA VAL A 188 3.32 16.68 4.51
C VAL A 188 2.47 17.90 4.87
N ASP A 189 3.06 18.91 5.48
CA ASP A 189 2.32 20.07 5.99
C ASP A 189 1.67 20.87 4.86
N LYS A 190 2.42 21.14 3.78
CA LYS A 190 1.90 21.85 2.61
C LYS A 190 0.81 21.04 1.91
N ALA A 191 1.03 19.74 1.71
CA ALA A 191 0.04 18.89 1.06
C ALA A 191 -1.25 18.80 1.89
N LYS A 192 -1.16 18.69 3.22
CA LYS A 192 -2.33 18.67 4.11
C LYS A 192 -3.09 19.99 4.13
N LEU A 193 -2.37 21.12 4.13
CA LEU A 193 -2.98 22.44 4.01
C LEU A 193 -3.75 22.59 2.69
N LEU A 194 -3.20 22.07 1.59
CA LEU A 194 -3.89 22.06 0.28
C LEU A 194 -5.09 21.12 0.24
N LEU A 195 -5.01 19.96 0.90
CA LEU A 195 -6.13 19.02 0.98
C LEU A 195 -7.26 19.54 1.88
N LYS A 196 -6.99 20.45 2.82
CA LYS A 196 -8.02 21.03 3.67
C LYS A 196 -7.75 22.53 3.87
N PRO A 197 -8.05 23.35 2.84
CA PRO A 197 -7.73 24.78 2.85
C PRO A 197 -8.54 25.57 3.88
N ASP A 198 -9.78 25.16 4.14
CA ASP A 198 -10.68 25.79 5.11
C ASP A 198 -11.67 24.77 5.72
N GLU A 199 -12.52 25.23 6.65
CA GLU A 199 -13.47 24.40 7.38
C GLU A 199 -14.67 23.91 6.54
N SER A 200 -14.92 24.52 5.38
CA SER A 200 -16.00 24.11 4.47
C SER A 200 -15.69 22.79 3.76
N VAL A 201 -14.41 22.45 3.65
CA VAL A 201 -13.95 21.19 3.04
C VAL A 201 -14.04 20.06 4.08
N VAL A 202 -15.08 19.24 3.93
CA VAL A 202 -15.39 18.13 4.84
C VAL A 202 -14.98 16.80 4.21
N THR A 203 -14.47 15.89 5.03
CA THR A 203 -14.26 14.47 4.67
C THR A 203 -15.42 13.66 5.22
N GLN A 204 -16.12 12.91 4.37
CA GLN A 204 -17.18 12.00 4.82
C GLN A 204 -16.60 10.91 5.75
N THR A 205 -17.39 10.41 6.70
CA THR A 205 -16.93 9.43 7.69
C THR A 205 -16.28 8.20 7.05
N ASN A 206 -16.82 7.72 5.93
CA ASN A 206 -16.32 6.54 5.23
C ASN A 206 -15.19 6.85 4.25
N TYR A 207 -14.96 8.12 3.92
CA TYR A 207 -13.97 8.53 2.92
C TYR A 207 -12.58 8.72 3.53
N ILE A 208 -11.56 8.65 2.69
CA ILE A 208 -10.17 8.95 3.03
C ILE A 208 -9.84 10.40 2.69
N TRP A 209 -10.36 10.89 1.58
CA TRP A 209 -10.07 12.21 1.05
C TRP A 209 -11.22 13.19 1.29
N PRO A 210 -10.92 14.48 1.42
CA PRO A 210 -11.95 15.51 1.46
C PRO A 210 -12.81 15.53 0.19
N SER A 211 -14.09 15.86 0.35
CA SER A 211 -15.05 15.90 -0.74
C SER A 211 -14.91 17.20 -1.53
N PHE A 212 -14.19 17.15 -2.65
CA PHE A 212 -14.07 18.25 -3.59
C PHE A 212 -15.08 18.14 -4.73
N THR A 213 -15.54 19.28 -5.25
CA THR A 213 -16.27 19.37 -6.52
C THR A 213 -15.31 19.21 -7.69
N ASN A 214 -15.78 18.81 -8.88
CA ASN A 214 -14.92 18.66 -10.07
C ASN A 214 -14.17 19.95 -10.49
N GLU A 215 -14.66 21.13 -10.09
CA GLU A 215 -14.07 22.44 -10.41
C GLU A 215 -12.98 22.89 -9.41
N HIS A 216 -12.86 22.21 -8.26
CA HIS A 216 -11.84 22.45 -7.22
C HIS A 216 -10.65 21.50 -7.42
#